data_AF-A0A9W6GPQ7-F1
#
_entry.id   AF-A0A9W6GPQ7-F1
#
_cell.length_a   1.000
_cell.length_b   1.000
_cell.length_c   1.000
_cell.angle_alpha   90.00
_cell.angle_beta   90.00
_cell.angle_gamma   90.00
#
_symmetry.space_group_name_H-M   'P 1'
#
loop_
_entity.id
_entity.type
_entity.pdbx_description
1 polymer ?
#
loop_
_entity_poly.entity_id
_entity_poly.type
_entity_poly.pdbx_seq_one_letter_code
_entity_poly.pdbx_strand_id
1 'polypeptide(L)'
;MRRLLFVLMICLTFTSIFAQDTTGMEYKNFNISLNTHDATLSNSEKVMPIYTELKYSFNKESRVSPFIKGDFGFSYIDESEETGGMRDMASNNYSSMGMGVDVGHLSVEAAYANYQIGAEEKKDEFNENRVMLKLKYRY
;
A
#
# COMPACT_ATOMS: atom_id res chain seq x y z
N MET A 1 7.63 19.79 -15.00
CA MET A 1 7.50 18.86 -16.14
C MET A 1 8.56 17.75 -16.18
N ARG A 2 9.87 18.01 -16.00
CA ARG A 2 10.93 16.97 -16.09
C ARG A 2 10.80 15.79 -15.11
N ARG A 3 10.30 16.02 -13.88
CA ARG A 3 10.10 14.95 -12.87
C ARG A 3 8.95 14.00 -13.22
N LEU A 4 7.90 14.49 -13.88
CA LEU A 4 6.76 13.69 -14.32
C LEU A 4 7.17 12.71 -15.43
N LEU A 5 7.99 13.18 -16.39
CA LEU A 5 8.55 12.35 -17.46
C LEU A 5 9.45 11.23 -16.91
N PHE A 6 10.20 11.50 -15.84
CA PHE A 6 11.03 10.49 -15.17
C PHE A 6 10.20 9.41 -14.49
N VAL A 7 9.15 9.79 -13.76
CA VAL A 7 8.22 8.82 -13.14
C VAL A 7 7.51 7.98 -14.20
N LEU A 8 7.09 8.60 -15.31
CA LEU A 8 6.43 7.89 -16.41
C LEU A 8 7.39 6.91 -17.11
N MET A 9 8.66 7.28 -17.29
CA MET A 9 9.69 6.36 -17.80
C MET A 9 9.98 5.21 -16.84
N ILE A 10 10.02 5.46 -15.53
CA ILE A 10 10.21 4.39 -14.53
C ILE A 10 9.01 3.43 -14.58
N CYS A 11 7.78 3.92 -14.66
CA CYS A 11 6.60 3.07 -14.82
C CYS A 11 6.66 2.24 -16.11
N LEU A 12 7.05 2.84 -17.25
CA LEU A 12 7.14 2.15 -18.53
C LEU A 12 8.27 1.10 -18.57
N THR A 13 9.42 1.41 -17.97
CA THR A 13 10.56 0.47 -17.87
C THR A 13 10.25 -0.68 -16.92
N PHE A 14 9.57 -0.43 -15.79
CA PHE A 14 9.07 -1.51 -14.93
C PHE A 14 8.10 -2.42 -15.69
N THR A 15 7.12 -1.87 -16.42
CA THR A 15 6.18 -2.71 -17.20
C THR A 15 6.87 -3.56 -18.28
N SER A 16 7.98 -3.09 -18.85
CA SER A 16 8.72 -3.83 -19.89
C SER A 16 9.68 -4.87 -19.32
N ILE A 17 10.26 -4.64 -18.14
CA ILE A 17 11.10 -5.64 -17.44
C ILE A 17 10.25 -6.82 -16.94
N PHE A 18 9.01 -6.58 -16.50
CA PHE A 18 8.08 -7.66 -16.15
C PHE A 18 7.42 -8.35 -17.35
N ALA A 19 7.59 -7.82 -18.58
CA ALA A 19 7.02 -8.43 -19.77
C ALA A 19 7.90 -9.53 -20.40
N GLN A 20 9.20 -9.59 -20.06
CA GLN A 20 10.15 -10.44 -20.79
C GLN A 20 10.44 -11.82 -20.18
N ASP A 21 9.98 -12.15 -18.97
CA ASP A 21 10.21 -13.49 -18.39
C ASP A 21 9.11 -13.96 -17.40
N THR A 22 7.84 -13.79 -17.78
CA THR A 22 6.68 -14.27 -17.00
C THR A 22 5.95 -15.43 -17.67
N THR A 23 6.66 -16.49 -18.03
CA THR A 23 6.05 -17.71 -18.61
C THR A 23 5.07 -18.45 -17.69
N GLY A 24 4.83 -17.95 -16.47
CA GLY A 24 3.81 -18.49 -15.54
C GLY A 24 3.00 -17.47 -14.73
N MET A 25 3.18 -16.16 -14.92
CA MET A 25 2.37 -15.15 -14.20
C MET A 25 1.23 -14.68 -15.10
N GLU A 26 0.04 -15.22 -14.86
CA GLU A 26 -1.15 -14.79 -15.59
C GLU A 26 -1.60 -13.42 -15.08
N TYR A 27 -1.64 -12.41 -15.96
CA TYR A 27 -2.15 -11.06 -15.64
C TYR A 27 -3.56 -11.07 -15.04
N LYS A 28 -4.37 -12.12 -15.27
CA LYS A 28 -5.71 -12.31 -14.69
C LYS A 28 -5.73 -12.43 -13.16
N ASN A 29 -4.59 -12.79 -12.58
CA ASN A 29 -4.39 -12.99 -11.15
C ASN A 29 -3.91 -11.72 -10.44
N PHE A 30 -3.55 -10.68 -11.20
CA PHE A 30 -3.22 -9.37 -10.68
C PHE A 30 -4.46 -8.50 -10.48
N ASN A 31 -4.48 -7.76 -9.38
CA ASN A 31 -5.42 -6.69 -9.12
C ASN A 31 -4.65 -5.45 -8.69
N ILE A 32 -5.00 -4.31 -9.30
CA ILE A 32 -4.52 -2.98 -8.90
C ILE A 32 -5.73 -2.20 -8.41
N SER A 33 -5.66 -1.63 -7.21
CA SER A 33 -6.74 -0.81 -6.68
C SER A 33 -6.18 0.37 -5.88
N LEU A 34 -6.97 1.43 -5.75
CA LEU A 34 -6.64 2.59 -4.92
C LEU A 34 -7.49 2.51 -3.65
N ASN A 35 -6.83 2.52 -2.49
CA ASN A 35 -7.49 2.29 -1.21
C ASN A 35 -7.04 3.33 -0.18
N THR A 36 -7.83 3.41 0.89
CA THR A 36 -7.54 4.17 2.09
C THR A 36 -8.11 3.45 3.31
N HIS A 37 -7.55 3.71 4.48
CA HIS A 37 -8.09 3.24 5.76
C HIS A 37 -7.63 4.18 6.87
N ASP A 38 -8.35 4.19 7.99
CA ASP A 38 -7.94 4.91 9.19
C ASP A 38 -6.99 4.05 10.03
N ALA A 39 -5.91 4.65 10.54
CA ALA A 39 -5.00 4.03 11.49
C ALA A 39 -4.71 4.99 12.64
N THR A 40 -4.58 4.44 13.85
CA THR A 40 -4.06 5.19 15.00
C THR A 40 -2.66 4.68 15.29
N LEU A 41 -1.70 5.61 15.30
CA LEU A 41 -0.30 5.38 15.61
C LEU A 41 -0.07 5.23 17.12
N SER A 42 1.11 4.76 17.49
CA SER A 42 1.51 4.54 18.89
C SER A 42 1.59 5.84 19.70
N ASN A 43 1.81 6.98 19.04
CA ASN A 43 1.76 8.32 19.63
C ASN A 43 0.33 8.89 19.75
N SER A 44 -0.71 8.09 19.48
CA SER A 44 -2.13 8.48 19.46
C SER A 44 -2.56 9.40 18.31
N GLU A 45 -1.68 9.69 17.34
CA GLU A 45 -2.06 10.39 16.13
C GLU A 45 -2.94 9.51 15.25
N LYS A 46 -3.98 10.14 14.68
CA LYS A 46 -4.83 9.50 13.66
C LYS A 46 -4.22 9.80 12.30
N VAL A 47 -4.01 8.76 11.52
CA VAL A 47 -3.47 8.86 10.17
C VAL A 47 -4.33 8.12 9.17
N MET A 48 -4.41 8.70 7.98
CA MET A 48 -5.17 8.13 6.87
C MET A 48 -4.26 7.96 5.66
N PRO A 49 -3.70 6.75 5.42
CA PRO A 49 -2.98 6.45 4.19
C PRO A 49 -3.90 6.45 2.97
N ILE A 50 -3.43 7.01 1.86
CA ILE A 50 -3.99 6.87 0.52
C ILE A 50 -2.94 6.15 -0.32
N TYR A 51 -3.27 4.96 -0.83
CA TYR A 51 -2.28 4.09 -1.45
C TYR A 51 -2.81 3.29 -2.62
N THR A 52 -1.88 2.93 -3.50
CA THR A 52 -2.09 1.93 -4.54
C THR A 52 -1.77 0.56 -3.96
N GLU A 53 -2.72 -0.36 -4.07
CA GLU A 53 -2.58 -1.77 -3.72
C GLU A 53 -2.31 -2.57 -4.99
N LEU A 54 -1.25 -3.39 -4.97
CA LEU A 54 -0.94 -4.41 -5.96
C LEU A 54 -1.10 -5.77 -5.29
N LYS A 55 -2.10 -6.55 -5.72
CA LYS A 55 -2.37 -7.90 -5.20
C LYS A 55 -2.18 -8.94 -6.30
N TYR A 56 -1.44 -9.99 -6.01
CA TYR A 56 -1.36 -11.19 -6.86
C TYR A 56 -1.98 -12.38 -6.13
N SER A 57 -3.01 -12.98 -6.74
CA SER A 57 -3.73 -14.12 -6.16
C SER A 57 -3.35 -15.42 -6.86
N PHE A 58 -2.78 -16.36 -6.12
CA PHE A 58 -2.49 -17.70 -6.61
C PHE A 58 -3.78 -18.50 -6.72
N ASN A 59 -3.98 -19.18 -7.85
CA ASN A 59 -5.10 -20.09 -8.07
C ASN A 59 -6.48 -19.47 -7.76
N LYS A 60 -6.73 -18.24 -8.24
CA LYS A 60 -7.90 -17.40 -7.93
C LYS A 60 -9.27 -18.10 -8.03
N GLU A 61 -9.39 -19.12 -8.88
CA GLU A 61 -10.63 -19.90 -9.09
C GLU A 61 -10.85 -21.00 -8.03
N SER A 62 -9.89 -21.21 -7.14
CA SER A 62 -9.99 -22.17 -6.04
C SER A 62 -10.84 -21.64 -4.90
N ARG A 63 -11.41 -22.55 -4.10
CA ARG A 63 -12.11 -22.22 -2.85
C ARG A 63 -11.22 -21.44 -1.86
N VAL A 64 -9.93 -21.73 -1.92
CA VAL A 64 -8.88 -21.14 -1.09
C VAL A 64 -7.83 -20.58 -2.04
N SER A 65 -7.69 -19.26 -2.06
CA SER A 65 -6.81 -18.54 -2.99
C SER A 65 -5.76 -17.76 -2.19
N PRO A 66 -4.56 -18.31 -2.01
CA PRO A 66 -3.44 -17.59 -1.40
C PRO A 66 -3.11 -16.33 -2.20
N PHE A 67 -2.56 -15.31 -1.56
CA PHE A 67 -2.13 -14.10 -2.24
C PHE A 67 -0.90 -13.47 -1.59
N ILE A 68 -0.19 -12.69 -2.39
CA ILE A 68 0.78 -11.71 -1.93
C ILE A 68 0.31 -10.31 -2.34
N LYS A 69 0.66 -9.32 -1.53
CA LYS A 69 0.17 -7.96 -1.68
C LYS A 69 1.23 -6.93 -1.30
N GLY A 70 1.32 -5.86 -2.07
CA GLY A 70 2.12 -4.69 -1.78
C GLY A 70 1.27 -3.43 -1.87
N ASP A 71 1.45 -2.54 -0.90
CA ASP A 71 0.79 -1.24 -0.83
C ASP A 71 1.86 -0.15 -0.87
N PHE A 72 1.64 0.89 -1.68
CA PHE A 72 2.52 2.07 -1.72
C PHE A 72 1.70 3.35 -1.89
N GLY A 73 2.00 4.36 -1.10
CA GLY A 73 1.31 5.64 -1.17
C GLY A 73 1.80 6.65 -0.15
N PHE A 74 0.92 7.58 0.17
CA PHE A 74 1.17 8.68 1.09
C PHE A 74 0.24 8.56 2.29
N SER A 75 0.60 9.20 3.40
CA SER A 75 -0.28 9.29 4.57
C SER A 75 -0.45 10.74 5.01
N TYR A 76 -1.55 11.05 5.66
CA TYR A 76 -1.72 12.36 6.30
C TYR A 76 -2.27 12.19 7.70
N ILE A 77 -1.95 13.13 8.57
CA ILE A 77 -2.45 13.18 9.93
C ILE A 77 -3.81 13.88 9.91
N ASP A 78 -4.82 13.24 10.48
CA ASP A 78 -6.16 13.80 10.67
C ASP A 78 -6.12 14.77 11.87
N GLU A 79 -5.46 15.92 11.68
CA GLU A 79 -5.55 17.05 12.59
C GLU A 79 -6.64 18.01 12.12
N SER A 80 -7.67 18.13 12.95
CA SER A 80 -8.70 19.13 12.81
C SER A 80 -8.11 20.54 12.99
N GLU A 81 -8.21 21.36 11.95
CA GLU A 81 -8.34 22.83 11.96
C GLU A 81 -7.20 23.76 11.50
N GLU A 82 -5.92 23.38 11.39
CA GLU A 82 -4.90 24.38 10.98
C GLU A 82 -4.20 24.07 9.65
N THR A 83 -4.68 24.74 8.59
CA THR A 83 -4.02 25.30 7.37
C THR A 83 -2.65 24.79 6.84
N GLY A 84 -2.18 23.59 7.19
CA GLY A 84 -0.91 23.00 6.76
C GLY A 84 -1.02 21.67 6.00
N GLY A 85 -2.19 21.03 6.02
CA GLY A 85 -2.36 19.61 5.67
C GLY A 85 -1.88 19.16 4.28
N MET A 86 -1.85 20.03 3.26
CA MET A 86 -1.36 19.63 1.92
C MET A 86 0.16 19.63 1.79
N ARG A 87 0.89 20.40 2.60
CA ARG A 87 2.37 20.48 2.51
C ARG A 87 3.03 19.27 3.17
N ASP A 88 2.41 18.72 4.21
CA ASP A 88 2.89 17.54 4.94
C ASP A 88 2.48 16.21 4.29
N MET A 89 1.45 16.21 3.42
CA MET A 89 1.08 15.03 2.62
C MET A 89 2.22 14.52 1.72
N ALA A 90 3.06 15.42 1.19
CA ALA A 90 4.14 15.05 0.27
C ALA A 90 5.38 14.48 0.98
N SER A 91 5.55 14.73 2.28
CA SER A 91 6.68 14.21 3.05
C SER A 91 6.39 12.86 3.70
N ASN A 92 5.11 12.51 3.83
CA ASN A 92 4.66 11.34 4.58
C ASN A 92 4.42 10.14 3.64
N ASN A 93 5.19 9.07 3.82
CA ASN A 93 5.09 7.86 2.99
C ASN A 93 4.41 6.73 3.75
N TYR A 94 3.63 5.93 3.03
CA TYR A 94 3.08 4.68 3.52
C TYR A 94 3.49 3.55 2.58
N SER A 95 4.00 2.48 3.16
CA SER A 95 4.22 1.23 2.43
C SER A 95 3.81 0.03 3.28
N SER A 96 3.31 -1.00 2.63
CA SER A 96 2.96 -2.25 3.30
C SER A 96 3.21 -3.44 2.39
N MET A 97 3.61 -4.55 2.97
CA MET A 97 3.70 -5.83 2.28
C MET A 97 3.01 -6.88 3.11
N GLY A 98 2.23 -7.73 2.46
CA GLY A 98 1.45 -8.75 3.14
C GLY A 98 1.28 -9.99 2.32
N MET A 99 0.97 -11.07 3.01
CA MET A 99 0.54 -12.33 2.42
C MET A 99 -0.69 -12.84 3.15
N GLY A 100 -1.53 -13.57 2.45
CA GLY A 100 -2.80 -13.99 3.01
C GLY A 100 -3.49 -15.04 2.17
N VAL A 101 -4.73 -15.32 2.57
CA VAL A 101 -5.58 -16.31 1.92
C VAL A 101 -6.99 -15.77 1.82
N ASP A 102 -7.57 -15.84 0.62
CA ASP A 102 -8.99 -15.62 0.38
C ASP A 102 -9.73 -16.97 0.47
N VAL A 103 -10.77 -17.05 1.30
CA VAL A 103 -11.66 -18.20 1.46
C VAL A 103 -13.09 -17.76 1.20
N GLY A 104 -13.52 -17.83 -0.06
CA GLY A 104 -14.81 -17.30 -0.51
C GLY A 104 -14.95 -15.80 -0.23
N HIS A 105 -15.84 -15.47 0.71
CA HIS A 105 -16.15 -14.09 1.12
C HIS A 105 -15.18 -13.53 2.17
N LEU A 106 -14.37 -14.38 2.81
CA LEU A 106 -13.42 -13.98 3.84
C LEU A 106 -12.01 -13.84 3.26
N SER A 107 -11.26 -12.86 3.74
CA SER A 107 -9.83 -12.69 3.48
C SER A 107 -9.10 -12.52 4.80
N VAL A 108 -8.03 -13.29 4.99
CA VAL A 108 -7.13 -13.18 6.14
C VAL A 108 -5.75 -12.82 5.63
N GLU A 109 -5.17 -11.75 6.17
CA GLU A 109 -3.88 -11.20 5.74
C GLU A 109 -2.98 -10.95 6.94
N ALA A 110 -1.75 -11.43 6.88
CA ALA A 110 -0.67 -10.95 7.74
C ALA A 110 0.15 -9.93 6.94
N ALA A 111 0.30 -8.73 7.50
CA ALA A 111 0.96 -7.62 6.83
C ALA A 111 1.97 -6.94 7.73
N TYR A 112 3.03 -6.42 7.12
CA TYR A 112 3.95 -5.48 7.72
C TYR A 112 3.75 -4.12 7.04
N ALA A 113 3.43 -3.10 7.84
CA ALA A 113 3.30 -1.72 7.36
C ALA A 113 4.37 -0.82 7.97
N ASN A 114 4.79 0.14 7.16
CA ASN A 114 5.72 1.20 7.51
C ASN A 114 5.04 2.54 7.23
N TYR A 115 4.90 3.35 8.28
CA TYR A 115 4.42 4.72 8.25
C TYR A 115 5.61 5.63 8.52
N GLN A 116 6.03 6.41 7.52
CA GLN A 116 7.08 7.42 7.66
C GLN A 116 6.40 8.78 7.66
N ILE A 117 6.35 9.40 8.83
CA ILE A 117 5.61 10.65 9.03
C ILE A 117 6.60 11.72 9.48
N GLY A 118 6.39 12.96 9.01
CA GLY A 118 7.20 14.11 9.36
C GLY A 118 7.96 14.73 8.18
N ALA A 119 8.32 16.00 8.35
CA ALA A 119 9.16 16.74 7.42
C ALA A 119 10.55 16.07 7.29
N GLU A 120 11.23 16.25 6.15
CA GLU A 120 12.51 15.57 5.84
C GLU A 120 13.57 15.70 6.94
N GLU A 121 13.53 16.74 7.76
CA GLU A 121 14.47 17.00 8.87
C GLU A 121 14.12 16.26 10.18
N LYS A 122 12.94 15.64 10.28
CA LYS A 122 12.45 14.93 11.48
C LYS A 122 11.91 13.52 11.20
N LYS A 123 12.19 12.95 10.02
CA LYS A 123 11.68 11.62 9.60
C LYS A 123 12.05 10.48 10.56
N ASP A 124 13.17 10.60 11.27
CA ASP A 124 13.61 9.60 12.24
C ASP A 124 12.79 9.64 13.55
N GLU A 125 12.07 10.75 13.81
CA GLU A 125 11.30 10.97 15.04
C GLU A 125 9.92 10.29 14.97
N PHE A 126 9.36 10.09 13.77
CA PHE A 126 8.02 9.50 13.56
C PHE A 126 8.02 8.43 12.46
N ASN A 127 8.84 7.39 12.65
CA ASN A 127 8.81 6.18 11.83
C ASN A 127 8.17 5.03 12.62
N GLU A 128 6.96 4.61 12.22
CA GLU A 128 6.27 3.50 12.86
C GLU A 128 6.21 2.27 11.95
N ASN A 129 6.64 1.14 12.50
CA ASN A 129 6.58 -0.16 11.87
C ASN A 129 5.58 -1.04 12.61
N ARG A 130 4.66 -1.68 11.89
CA ARG A 130 3.58 -2.46 12.49
C ARG A 130 3.36 -3.78 11.78
N VAL A 131 3.30 -4.86 12.55
CA VAL A 131 2.73 -6.14 12.09
C VAL A 131 1.23 -6.11 12.35
N MET A 132 0.44 -6.43 11.34
CA MET A 132 -1.02 -6.40 11.38
C MET A 132 -1.59 -7.73 10.93
N LEU A 133 -2.66 -8.16 11.59
CA LEU A 133 -3.55 -9.20 11.12
C LEU A 133 -4.83 -8.52 10.63
N LYS A 134 -5.11 -8.58 9.32
CA LYS A 134 -6.31 -7.99 8.71
C LYS A 134 -7.32 -9.09 8.39
N LEU A 135 -8.57 -8.82 8.71
CA LEU A 135 -9.72 -9.67 8.42
C LEU A 135 -10.70 -8.85 7.57
N LYS A 136 -10.97 -9.29 6.35
CA LYS A 136 -11.91 -8.62 5.44
C LYS A 136 -13.01 -9.57 5.03
N TYR A 137 -14.26 -9.13 5.14
CA TYR A 137 -15.42 -9.87 4.67
C TYR A 137 -16.10 -9.10 3.53
N ARG A 138 -16.44 -9.79 2.45
CA ARG A 138 -17.17 -9.26 1.28
C ARG A 138 -18.57 -9.87 1.25
N TYR A 139 -19.59 -9.06 1.53
CA TYR A 139 -21.00 -9.47 1.36
C TYR A 139 -21.43 -9.31 -0.09
#